data_AF-A0A3N5RJK0-F1
#
_entry.id   AF-A0A3N5RJK0-F1
#
_cell.length_a   1.000
_cell.length_b   1.000
_cell.length_c   1.000
_cell.angle_alpha   90.00
_cell.angle_beta   90.00
_cell.angle_gamma   90.00
#
_symmetry.space_group_name_H-M   'P 1'
#
loop_
_entity.id
_entity.type
_entity.pdbx_description
1 polymer ?
#
loop_
_entity_poly.entity_id
_entity_poly.type
_entity_poly.pdbx_seq_one_letter_code
_entity_poly.pdbx_strand_id
1 'polypeptide(L)'
;MFSIHDRETRLCDRLPRREVLRVGGLACCGLSLAHLAPRAARAAGPSEVFGRAKSCIVLFLMGGPPQHSTWDPKPEAIPEIRGQFGAINTVVPGVQVGELFPRTAQLLDR
;
A
#
# COMPACT_ATOMS: atom_id res chain seq x y z
N MET A 1 -6.21 -39.15 14.64
CA MET A 1 -7.61 -38.77 14.35
C MET A 1 -8.01 -37.45 15.01
N PHE A 2 -7.60 -36.33 14.41
CA PHE A 2 -8.06 -34.98 14.77
C PHE A 2 -8.88 -34.44 13.59
N SER A 3 -10.18 -34.70 13.57
CA SER A 3 -11.08 -34.11 12.56
C SER A 3 -12.45 -33.85 13.17
N ILE A 4 -12.94 -32.62 13.06
CA ILE A 4 -14.20 -32.17 13.68
C ILE A 4 -15.43 -32.58 12.85
N HIS A 5 -15.24 -33.01 11.58
CA HIS A 5 -16.33 -33.39 10.68
C HIS A 5 -16.08 -34.63 9.81
N ASP A 6 -15.01 -35.40 10.05
CA ASP A 6 -14.68 -36.53 9.17
C ASP A 6 -15.20 -37.86 9.74
N ARG A 7 -15.72 -38.73 8.88
CA ARG A 7 -16.27 -40.04 9.26
C ARG A 7 -15.11 -41.00 9.55
N GLU A 8 -15.23 -41.85 10.57
CA GLU A 8 -14.14 -42.75 10.99
C GLU A 8 -13.56 -43.57 9.81
N THR A 9 -12.29 -43.35 9.47
CA THR A 9 -11.57 -44.21 8.52
C THR A 9 -10.85 -45.31 9.29
N ARG A 10 -11.40 -46.53 9.28
CA ARG A 10 -10.69 -47.73 9.75
C ARG A 10 -9.94 -48.37 8.59
N LEU A 11 -8.60 -48.38 8.66
CA LEU A 11 -7.76 -49.23 7.83
C LEU A 11 -6.72 -49.91 8.70
N CYS A 12 -6.46 -51.19 8.42
CA CYS A 12 -5.56 -52.07 9.17
C CYS A 12 -4.08 -51.67 9.08
N ASP A 13 -3.75 -50.64 8.28
CA ASP A 13 -2.39 -50.11 8.08
C ASP A 13 -2.20 -48.73 8.75
N ARG A 14 -2.53 -48.73 10.03
CA ARG A 14 -2.21 -47.85 11.18
C ARG A 14 -1.93 -46.34 11.06
N LEU A 15 -1.51 -45.71 9.97
CA LEU A 15 -1.40 -44.24 9.89
C LEU A 15 -1.53 -43.71 8.45
N PRO A 16 -2.65 -43.04 8.08
CA PRO A 16 -2.78 -42.47 6.75
C PRO A 16 -1.79 -41.29 6.58
N ARG A 17 -1.12 -41.22 5.42
CA ARG A 17 -0.17 -40.14 5.06
C ARG A 17 -0.73 -38.73 5.33
N ARG A 18 -2.05 -38.56 5.16
CA ARG A 18 -2.77 -37.31 5.41
C ARG A 18 -2.75 -36.90 6.88
N GLU A 19 -2.86 -37.83 7.83
CA GLU A 19 -2.76 -37.51 9.25
C GLU A 19 -1.33 -37.11 9.63
N VAL A 20 -0.32 -37.79 9.06
CA VAL A 20 1.10 -37.43 9.26
C VAL A 20 1.37 -36.00 8.78
N LEU A 21 0.88 -35.64 7.59
CA LEU A 21 1.02 -34.27 7.08
C LEU A 21 0.22 -33.24 7.90
N ARG A 22 -0.96 -33.59 8.40
CA ARG A 22 -1.78 -32.69 9.22
C ARG A 22 -1.14 -32.41 10.58
N VAL A 23 -0.65 -33.44 11.26
CA VAL A 23 0.04 -33.31 12.55
C VAL A 23 1.40 -32.63 12.37
N GLY A 24 2.18 -33.03 11.36
CA GLY A 24 3.47 -32.41 11.05
C GLY A 24 3.35 -30.93 10.67
N GLY A 25 2.34 -30.58 9.86
CA GLY A 25 2.06 -29.19 9.48
C GLY A 25 1.63 -28.32 10.66
N LEU A 26 0.78 -28.83 11.55
CA LEU A 26 0.39 -28.10 12.77
C LEU A 26 1.58 -27.90 13.73
N ALA A 27 2.46 -28.89 13.86
CA ALA A 27 3.68 -28.75 14.66
C ALA A 27 4.65 -27.71 14.06
N CYS A 28 4.92 -27.77 12.76
CA CYS A 28 5.78 -26.79 12.07
C CYS A 28 5.19 -25.37 12.13
N CYS A 29 3.92 -25.19 11.77
CA CYS A 29 3.29 -23.87 11.75
C CYS A 29 3.08 -23.32 13.16
N GLY A 30 2.64 -24.13 14.13
CA GLY A 30 2.40 -23.72 15.51
C GLY A 30 3.69 -23.26 16.23
N LEU A 31 4.79 -24.00 16.07
CA LEU A 31 6.09 -23.63 16.65
C LEU A 31 6.71 -22.42 15.94
N SER A 32 6.51 -22.28 14.62
CA SER A 32 6.97 -21.10 13.88
C SER A 32 6.24 -19.83 14.30
N LEU A 33 4.95 -19.91 14.65
CA LEU A 33 4.15 -18.76 15.06
C LEU A 33 4.64 -18.16 16.38
N ALA A 34 5.02 -19.00 17.36
CA ALA A 34 5.64 -18.55 18.61
C ALA A 34 6.98 -17.82 18.39
N HIS A 35 7.68 -18.14 17.29
CA HIS A 35 8.95 -17.51 16.93
C HIS A 35 8.78 -16.24 16.06
N LEU A 36 7.62 -16.06 15.44
CA LEU A 36 7.23 -14.89 14.63
C LEU A 36 6.53 -13.80 15.46
N ALA A 37 5.74 -14.19 16.46
CA ALA A 37 5.01 -13.24 17.33
C ALA A 37 5.91 -12.17 18.00
N PRO A 38 7.08 -12.49 18.60
CA PRO A 38 7.96 -11.47 19.18
C PRO A 38 8.71 -10.64 18.14
N ARG A 39 8.81 -11.06 16.87
CA ARG A 39 9.42 -10.26 15.79
C ARG A 39 8.46 -9.17 15.29
N ALA A 40 7.16 -9.46 15.22
CA ALA A 40 6.14 -8.46 14.88
C ALA A 40 6.07 -7.33 15.93
N ALA A 41 6.30 -7.64 17.21
CA ALA A 41 6.32 -6.66 18.30
C ALA A 41 7.58 -5.78 18.33
N ARG A 42 8.66 -6.15 17.61
CA ARG A 42 9.93 -5.40 17.57
C ARG A 42 10.00 -4.34 16.47
N ALA A 43 8.94 -4.18 15.68
CA ALA A 43 8.91 -3.21 14.58
C ALA A 43 8.74 -1.73 15.01
N ALA A 44 8.74 -1.43 16.32
CA ALA A 44 8.69 -0.05 16.81
C ALA A 44 9.60 0.13 18.03
N GLY A 45 10.92 -0.04 17.84
CA GLY A 45 11.84 0.76 18.65
C GLY A 45 11.58 2.24 18.33
N PRO A 46 11.71 3.18 19.28
CA PRO A 46 11.63 4.60 18.98
C PRO A 46 12.70 4.92 17.94
N SER A 47 12.30 5.01 16.68
CA SER A 47 13.16 5.51 15.64
C SER A 47 13.49 6.94 16.05
N GLU A 48 14.78 7.27 16.13
CA GLU A 48 15.28 8.65 16.29
C GLU A 48 14.98 9.46 15.02
N VAL A 49 13.71 9.50 14.61
CA VAL A 49 13.26 10.40 13.56
C VAL A 49 13.16 11.76 14.21
N PHE A 50 13.93 12.71 13.68
CA PHE A 50 13.82 14.10 14.05
C PHE A 50 12.39 14.60 13.80
N GLY A 51 11.68 14.93 14.89
CA GLY A 51 10.34 15.53 14.86
C GLY A 51 9.19 14.53 14.73
N ARG A 52 8.14 14.73 15.53
CA ARG A 52 6.83 14.11 15.32
C ARG A 52 5.92 15.12 14.63
N ALA A 53 5.30 14.73 13.50
CA ALA A 53 4.26 15.54 12.90
C ALA A 53 3.11 15.72 13.91
N LYS A 54 2.76 16.98 14.22
CA LYS A 54 1.66 17.29 15.17
C LYS A 54 0.29 16.95 14.59
N SER A 55 0.14 17.01 13.26
CA SER A 55 -1.09 16.74 12.53
C SER A 55 -0.77 16.26 11.11
N CYS A 56 -1.47 15.22 10.65
CA CYS A 56 -1.37 14.72 9.28
C CYS A 56 -2.73 14.87 8.59
N ILE A 57 -2.75 15.47 7.40
CA ILE A 57 -3.93 15.48 6.54
C ILE A 57 -3.71 14.40 5.48
N VAL A 58 -4.62 13.42 5.45
CA VAL A 58 -4.62 12.36 4.44
C VAL A 58 -5.69 12.69 3.40
N LEU A 59 -5.26 12.99 2.18
CA LEU A 59 -6.16 13.19 1.04
C LEU A 59 -6.29 11.88 0.28
N PHE A 60 -7.41 11.19 0.46
CA PHE A 60 -7.67 9.93 -0.24
C PHE A 60 -8.43 10.20 -1.54
N LEU A 61 -7.67 10.42 -2.60
CA LEU A 61 -8.21 10.55 -3.95
C LEU A 61 -8.24 9.16 -4.58
N MET A 62 -9.43 8.56 -4.71
CA MET A 62 -9.62 7.29 -5.43
C MET A 62 -9.06 7.42 -6.86
N GLY A 63 -7.90 6.81 -7.13
CA GLY A 63 -7.22 6.88 -8.42
C GLY A 63 -6.29 8.09 -8.64
N GLY A 64 -6.22 9.02 -7.68
CA GLY A 64 -5.38 10.22 -7.79
C GLY A 64 -5.88 11.26 -8.80
N PRO A 65 -5.30 12.48 -8.80
CA PRO A 65 -5.66 13.49 -9.79
C PRO A 65 -5.00 13.18 -11.15
N PRO A 66 -5.67 13.45 -12.29
CA PRO A 66 -5.05 13.30 -13.61
C PRO A 66 -3.81 14.18 -13.78
N GLN A 67 -2.80 13.68 -14.49
CA GLN A 67 -1.57 14.45 -14.76
C GLN A 67 -1.84 15.71 -15.60
N HIS A 68 -2.76 15.63 -16.57
CA HIS A 68 -3.17 16.77 -17.38
C HIS A 68 -3.93 17.85 -16.62
N SER A 69 -4.35 17.58 -15.38
CA SER A 69 -5.00 18.56 -14.50
C SER A 69 -4.04 19.13 -13.46
N THR A 70 -2.80 18.61 -13.38
CA THR A 70 -1.87 18.88 -12.28
C THR A 70 -0.50 19.31 -12.79
N TRP A 71 0.41 18.39 -13.10
CA TRP A 71 1.81 18.72 -13.38
C TRP A 71 2.16 18.76 -14.86
N ASP A 72 1.31 18.22 -15.74
CA ASP A 72 1.59 18.16 -17.18
C ASP A 72 0.32 18.52 -17.98
N PRO A 73 -0.11 19.79 -17.96
CA PRO A 73 -1.41 20.21 -18.49
C PRO A 73 -1.54 20.22 -20.01
N LYS A 74 -0.51 19.78 -20.76
CA LYS A 74 -0.50 19.65 -22.24
C LYS A 74 -1.31 20.76 -22.96
N PRO A 75 -0.94 22.05 -22.83
CA PRO A 75 -1.75 23.18 -23.30
C PRO A 75 -2.07 23.13 -24.80
N GLU A 76 -1.16 22.54 -25.60
CA GLU A 76 -1.28 22.42 -27.06
C GLU A 76 -2.09 21.18 -27.51
N ALA A 77 -2.49 20.30 -26.58
CA ALA A 77 -3.31 19.13 -26.92
C ALA A 77 -4.78 19.53 -27.12
N ILE A 78 -5.48 18.77 -27.97
CA ILE A 78 -6.93 18.95 -28.18
C ILE A 78 -7.70 18.76 -26.85
N PRO A 79 -8.86 19.43 -26.68
CA PRO A 79 -9.63 19.41 -25.43
C PRO A 79 -9.95 17.99 -24.92
N GLU A 80 -10.18 17.04 -25.81
CA GLU A 80 -10.48 15.64 -25.49
C GLU A 80 -9.30 14.91 -24.82
N ILE A 81 -8.06 15.34 -25.08
CA ILE A 81 -6.83 14.75 -24.52
C ILE A 81 -6.33 15.57 -23.33
N ARG A 82 -6.39 16.89 -23.45
CA ARG A 82 -5.93 17.83 -22.42
C ARG A 82 -6.82 17.80 -21.17
N GLY A 83 -8.10 17.52 -21.36
CA GLY A 83 -9.11 17.63 -20.31
C GLY A 83 -9.65 19.05 -20.18
N GLN A 84 -10.47 19.25 -19.16
CA GLN A 84 -11.25 20.46 -18.95
C GLN A 84 -10.46 21.65 -18.39
N PHE A 85 -9.31 21.39 -17.77
CA PHE A 85 -8.54 22.40 -17.06
C PHE A 85 -7.43 23.00 -17.93
N GLY A 86 -7.14 24.28 -17.73
CA GLY A 86 -6.07 25.01 -18.39
C GLY A 86 -4.68 24.83 -17.74
N ALA A 87 -3.70 25.50 -18.34
CA ALA A 87 -2.33 25.62 -17.85
C ALA A 87 -2.04 27.06 -17.40
N ILE A 88 -1.22 27.22 -16.36
CA ILE A 88 -0.71 28.51 -15.86
C ILE A 88 0.82 28.48 -15.79
N ASN A 89 1.43 29.64 -16.02
CA ASN A 89 2.87 29.81 -15.82
C ASN A 89 3.24 29.78 -14.33
N THR A 90 4.43 29.27 -14.03
CA THR A 90 5.01 29.28 -12.68
C THR A 90 6.05 30.38 -12.51
N VAL A 91 6.62 30.53 -11.31
CA VAL A 91 7.77 31.43 -11.09
C VAL A 91 9.02 31.02 -11.87
N VAL A 92 9.11 29.75 -12.26
CA VAL A 92 10.23 29.21 -13.02
C VAL A 92 9.93 29.41 -14.53
N PRO A 93 10.77 30.19 -15.25
CA PRO A 93 10.53 30.47 -16.66
C PRO A 93 10.45 29.19 -17.50
N GLY A 94 9.43 29.12 -18.36
CA GLY A 94 9.20 27.96 -19.23
C GLY A 94 8.50 26.77 -18.57
N VAL A 95 8.20 26.82 -17.27
CA VAL A 95 7.46 25.76 -16.58
C VAL A 95 6.01 26.17 -16.37
N GLN A 96 5.10 25.28 -16.79
CA GLN A 96 3.65 25.42 -16.62
C GLN A 96 3.08 24.28 -15.79
N VAL A 97 2.04 24.58 -15.01
CA VAL A 97 1.26 23.60 -14.22
C VAL A 97 -0.23 23.83 -14.46
N GLY A 98 -1.08 22.90 -14.02
CA GLY A 98 -2.53 23.04 -14.12
C GLY A 98 -3.05 24.28 -13.39
N GLU A 99 -4.08 24.91 -13.94
CA GLU A 99 -4.65 26.16 -13.41
C GLU A 99 -5.16 26.07 -11.96
N LEU A 100 -5.41 24.85 -11.47
CA LEU A 100 -5.84 24.58 -10.09
C LEU A 100 -4.71 24.70 -9.06
N PHE A 101 -3.46 24.93 -9.48
CA PHE A 101 -2.28 25.00 -8.64
C PHE A 101 -1.69 26.43 -8.49
N PRO A 102 -2.49 27.50 -8.26
CA PRO A 102 -1.96 28.88 -8.27
C PRO A 102 -0.94 29.14 -7.16
N ARG A 103 -1.10 28.52 -5.98
CA ARG A 103 -0.15 28.65 -4.87
C ARG A 103 1.12 27.86 -5.13
N THR A 104 1.01 26.66 -5.69
CA THR A 104 2.16 25.83 -6.06
C THR A 104 2.99 26.51 -7.15
N ALA A 105 2.32 27.11 -8.15
CA ALA A 105 2.98 27.85 -9.23
C ALA A 105 3.86 28.99 -8.71
N GLN A 106 3.48 29.62 -7.58
CA GLN A 106 4.23 30.70 -6.91
C GLN A 106 5.40 30.24 -6.03
N LEU A 107 5.50 28.93 -5.75
CA LEU A 107 6.46 28.36 -4.80
C LEU A 107 7.41 27.34 -5.45
N LEU A 108 7.36 27.21 -6.77
CA LEU A 108 8.04 26.14 -7.51
C LEU A 108 9.58 26.25 -7.50
N ASP A 109 10.13 27.39 -7.07
CA ASP A 109 11.56 27.66 -6.94
C ASP A 109 12.14 27.36 -5.56
N ARG A 110 11.32 26.88 -4.61
CA ARG A 110 11.72 26.57 -3.23
C ARG A 110 11.90 25.07 -3.01
#